data_AF-A0A4P5NPM5-F1
#
_entry.id   AF-A0A4P5NPM5-F1
#
_cell.length_a   1.000
_cell.length_b   1.000
_cell.length_c   1.000
_cell.angle_alpha   90.00
_cell.angle_beta   90.00
_cell.angle_gamma   90.00
#
_symmetry.space_group_name_H-M   'P 1'
#
loop_
_entity.id
_entity.type
_entity.pdbx_description
1 polymer ?
#
loop_
_entity_poly.entity_id
_entity_poly.type
_entity_poly.pdbx_seq_one_letter_code
_entity_poly.pdbx_strand_id
1 'polypeptide(L)'
;MKGVLGRIAAVGGLLSLAACAGGGSGHGWHGAVQCAPYARQVTHVQLSGAAASWWGQAQGHYPRTHAPRSGAVLVFRATGRLPDGHVSVVRSVRSPREVLVDQANWVPGRIGRGEPVIDVSARNDWSRVKVWWSPIHDMGKTVYPAYGFILPAG
;
A
#
# COMPACT_ATOMS: atom_id res chain seq x y z
N MET A 1 -41.17 29.78 -64.54
CA MET A 1 -40.14 28.90 -65.14
C MET A 1 -38.76 29.49 -64.83
N LYS A 2 -37.85 28.68 -64.26
CA LYS A 2 -36.40 28.95 -64.03
C LYS A 2 -36.18 30.00 -62.92
N GLY A 3 -35.82 29.68 -61.69
CA GLY A 3 -34.71 28.85 -61.22
C GLY A 3 -33.74 29.79 -60.49
N VAL A 4 -33.82 29.85 -59.16
CA VAL A 4 -33.14 30.82 -58.28
C VAL A 4 -32.05 30.10 -57.45
N LEU A 5 -31.00 30.85 -57.09
CA LEU A 5 -29.92 30.56 -56.12
C LEU A 5 -28.86 29.53 -56.58
N GLY A 6 -27.57 29.68 -56.26
CA GLY A 6 -26.91 30.64 -55.39
C GLY A 6 -25.40 30.41 -55.38
N ARG A 7 -24.65 31.48 -55.11
CA ARG A 7 -23.23 31.40 -54.72
C ARG A 7 -23.21 31.01 -53.25
N ILE A 8 -22.52 29.93 -52.88
CA ILE A 8 -22.11 29.69 -51.50
C ILE A 8 -20.60 29.52 -51.48
N ALA A 9 -19.97 30.51 -50.87
CA ALA A 9 -18.61 30.45 -50.38
C ALA A 9 -18.60 29.79 -48.99
N ALA A 10 -17.47 29.13 -48.70
CA ALA A 10 -16.91 28.83 -47.38
C ALA A 10 -17.72 27.90 -46.45
N VAL A 11 -17.02 26.95 -45.83
CA VAL A 11 -16.51 27.08 -44.44
C VAL A 11 -15.79 25.77 -44.10
N GLY A 12 -14.58 25.91 -43.56
CA GLY A 12 -13.72 24.81 -43.16
C GLY A 12 -14.29 24.02 -41.98
N GLY A 13 -14.11 22.70 -42.05
CA GLY A 13 -14.29 21.80 -40.91
C GLY A 13 -12.92 21.37 -40.39
N LEU A 14 -12.45 22.01 -39.31
CA LEU A 14 -11.39 21.46 -38.46
C LEU A 14 -11.93 20.20 -37.76
N LEU A 15 -11.45 19.03 -38.17
CA LEU A 15 -11.62 17.79 -37.41
C LEU A 15 -10.80 17.86 -36.13
N SER A 16 -11.47 18.16 -35.02
CA SER A 16 -10.91 18.07 -33.68
C SER A 16 -10.85 16.59 -33.26
N LEU A 17 -9.65 16.01 -33.29
CA LEU A 17 -9.38 14.72 -32.67
C LEU A 17 -9.42 14.87 -31.14
N ALA A 18 -10.51 14.41 -30.55
CA ALA A 18 -10.62 14.22 -29.11
C ALA A 18 -9.68 13.09 -28.67
N ALA A 19 -8.57 13.46 -28.02
CA ALA A 19 -7.66 12.53 -27.39
C ALA A 19 -8.29 11.97 -26.11
N CYS A 20 -8.71 10.71 -26.14
CA CYS A 20 -9.12 9.97 -24.96
C CYS A 20 -7.89 9.54 -24.14
N ALA A 21 -7.87 10.01 -22.90
CA ALA A 21 -7.29 9.45 -21.68
C ALA A 21 -6.39 8.20 -21.79
N GLY A 22 -5.15 8.39 -21.33
CA GLY A 22 -4.24 7.36 -20.84
C GLY A 22 -3.37 7.92 -19.72
N GLY A 23 -4.01 8.46 -18.67
CA GLY A 23 -3.33 8.86 -17.45
C GLY A 23 -2.82 7.63 -16.70
N GLY A 24 -1.53 7.59 -16.45
CA GLY A 24 -0.90 6.50 -15.71
C GLY A 24 0.55 6.30 -16.12
N SER A 25 1.38 7.33 -15.97
CA SER A 25 2.81 7.14 -15.78
C SER A 25 3.01 6.29 -14.52
N GLY A 26 2.94 4.97 -14.69
CA GLY A 26 3.34 4.00 -13.67
C GLY A 26 4.83 4.16 -13.44
N HIS A 27 5.20 5.01 -12.49
CA HIS A 27 6.58 5.17 -12.05
C HIS A 27 7.08 3.78 -11.64
N GLY A 28 8.17 3.35 -12.29
CA GLY A 28 8.77 2.05 -12.07
C GLY A 28 9.17 1.87 -10.62
N TRP A 29 8.53 0.93 -9.96
CA TRP A 29 8.90 0.45 -8.64
C TRP A 29 10.15 -0.40 -8.84
N HIS A 30 11.33 0.09 -8.45
CA HIS A 30 12.62 -0.56 -8.74
C HIS A 30 12.87 -1.83 -7.90
N GLY A 31 11.98 -2.82 -8.06
CA GLY A 31 12.06 -4.17 -7.51
C GLY A 31 10.81 -4.94 -7.92
N ALA A 32 10.97 -6.18 -8.40
CA ALA A 32 9.86 -7.01 -8.89
C ALA A 32 8.79 -7.34 -7.82
N VAL A 33 9.10 -7.11 -6.53
CA VAL A 33 8.22 -7.38 -5.39
C VAL A 33 8.09 -6.12 -4.54
N GLN A 34 6.86 -5.80 -4.14
CA GLN A 34 6.51 -4.61 -3.34
C GLN A 34 5.55 -4.99 -2.22
N CYS A 35 5.62 -4.31 -1.07
CA CYS A 35 4.87 -4.67 0.13
C CYS A 35 3.34 -4.63 -0.08
N ALA A 36 2.82 -3.56 -0.68
CA ALA A 36 1.39 -3.37 -0.87
C ALA A 36 0.77 -4.36 -1.88
N PRO A 37 1.32 -4.58 -3.08
CA PRO A 37 0.86 -5.64 -3.98
C PRO A 37 0.95 -7.04 -3.37
N TYR A 38 2.03 -7.34 -2.65
CA TYR A 38 2.18 -8.62 -1.95
C TYR A 38 1.09 -8.83 -0.88
N ALA A 39 0.89 -7.85 0.00
CA ALA A 39 -0.13 -7.92 1.04
C ALA A 39 -1.53 -8.08 0.44
N ARG A 40 -1.84 -7.35 -0.66
CA ARG A 40 -3.09 -7.51 -1.40
C ARG A 40 -3.27 -8.92 -1.95
N GLN A 41 -2.23 -9.48 -2.56
CA GLN A 41 -2.29 -10.83 -3.12
C GLN A 41 -2.56 -11.89 -2.06
N VAL A 42 -1.96 -11.77 -0.88
CA VAL A 42 -2.07 -12.76 0.21
C VAL A 42 -3.35 -12.61 1.02
N THR A 43 -3.83 -11.39 1.21
CA THR A 43 -4.97 -11.10 2.10
C THR A 43 -6.26 -10.73 1.37
N HIS A 44 -6.21 -10.57 0.05
CA HIS A 44 -7.33 -10.20 -0.81
C HIS A 44 -8.01 -8.85 -0.47
N VAL A 45 -7.37 -7.99 0.32
CA VAL A 45 -7.87 -6.63 0.58
C VAL A 45 -7.89 -5.79 -0.69
N GLN A 46 -8.97 -5.05 -0.93
CA GLN A 46 -9.16 -4.21 -2.10
C GLN A 46 -8.65 -2.79 -1.87
N LEU A 47 -7.43 -2.68 -1.32
CA LEU A 47 -6.76 -1.42 -0.98
C LEU A 47 -5.59 -1.16 -1.92
N SER A 48 -5.36 0.10 -2.29
CA SER A 48 -4.36 0.47 -3.31
C SER A 48 -3.60 1.77 -3.01
N GLY A 49 -2.59 2.07 -3.82
CA GLY A 49 -1.71 3.22 -3.61
C GLY A 49 -0.71 3.01 -2.47
N ALA A 50 -0.19 4.12 -1.95
CA ALA A 50 0.79 4.14 -0.87
C ALA A 50 0.30 3.36 0.36
N ALA A 51 1.17 2.55 0.95
CA ALA A 51 0.85 1.66 2.06
C ALA A 51 0.27 2.41 3.28
N ALA A 52 0.81 3.57 3.64
CA ALA A 52 0.29 4.38 4.74
C ALA A 52 -1.17 4.83 4.53
N SER A 53 -1.57 5.07 3.28
CA SER A 53 -2.94 5.52 2.95
C SER A 53 -4.01 4.44 3.19
N TRP A 54 -3.60 3.17 3.27
CA TRP A 54 -4.50 2.05 3.51
C TRP A 54 -5.24 2.18 4.85
N TRP A 55 -4.62 2.80 5.85
CA TRP A 55 -5.28 3.01 7.15
C TRP A 55 -6.54 3.88 7.05
N GLY A 56 -6.50 4.90 6.19
CA GLY A 56 -7.65 5.76 5.89
C GLY A 56 -8.67 5.05 5.01
N GLN A 57 -8.20 4.42 3.92
CA GLN A 57 -9.07 3.68 2.99
C GLN A 57 -9.81 2.51 3.67
N ALA A 58 -9.25 1.90 4.71
CA ALA A 58 -9.90 0.84 5.44
C ALA A 58 -11.14 1.31 6.23
N GLN A 59 -11.27 2.60 6.54
CA GLN A 59 -12.39 3.10 7.31
C GLN A 59 -13.72 2.84 6.58
N GLY A 60 -14.65 2.16 7.26
CA GLY A 60 -15.95 1.79 6.69
C GLY A 60 -15.93 0.54 5.78
N HIS A 61 -14.75 0.02 5.43
CA HIS A 61 -14.60 -1.14 4.54
C HIS A 61 -13.98 -2.36 5.24
N TYR A 62 -13.03 -2.13 6.13
CA TYR A 62 -12.32 -3.17 6.88
C TYR A 62 -12.20 -2.77 8.36
N PRO A 63 -12.44 -3.67 9.32
CA PRO A 63 -12.20 -3.38 10.72
C PRO A 63 -10.73 -3.02 10.96
N ARG A 64 -10.52 -2.01 11.82
CA ARG A 64 -9.20 -1.56 12.25
C ARG A 64 -9.05 -1.81 13.74
N THR A 65 -7.87 -2.24 14.17
CA THR A 65 -7.60 -2.56 15.58
C THR A 65 -6.13 -2.30 15.94
N HIS A 66 -5.85 -2.17 17.24
CA HIS A 66 -4.50 -2.15 17.79
C HIS A 66 -4.05 -3.52 18.31
N ALA A 67 -4.94 -4.51 18.36
CA ALA A 67 -4.62 -5.87 18.78
C ALA A 67 -4.20 -6.73 17.57
N PRO A 68 -3.04 -7.41 17.62
CA PRO A 68 -2.58 -8.24 16.52
C PRO A 68 -3.47 -9.47 16.34
N ARG A 69 -3.69 -9.86 15.09
CA ARG A 69 -4.39 -11.12 14.72
C ARG A 69 -3.69 -11.76 13.53
N SER A 70 -3.67 -13.09 13.47
CA SER A 70 -3.20 -13.80 12.28
C SER A 70 -3.99 -13.39 11.05
N GLY A 71 -3.30 -13.19 9.92
CA GLY A 71 -3.87 -12.69 8.67
C GLY A 71 -4.10 -11.18 8.61
N ALA A 72 -3.97 -10.46 9.73
CA ALA A 72 -4.12 -9.01 9.74
C ALA A 72 -2.97 -8.31 9.01
N VAL A 73 -3.23 -7.13 8.46
CA VAL A 73 -2.22 -6.28 7.81
C VAL A 73 -1.78 -5.20 8.79
N LEU A 74 -0.54 -5.26 9.27
CA LEU A 74 0.10 -4.20 10.04
C LEU A 74 0.44 -3.03 9.11
N VAL A 75 -0.01 -1.81 9.44
CA VAL A 75 0.20 -0.61 8.62
C VAL A 75 1.16 0.35 9.30
N PHE A 76 2.30 0.61 8.64
CA PHE A 76 3.31 1.57 9.06
C PHE A 76 2.95 2.96 8.54
N ARG A 77 3.24 4.00 9.33
CA ARG A 77 3.03 5.38 8.90
C ARG A 77 4.12 5.81 7.93
N ALA A 78 3.80 6.79 7.09
CA ALA A 78 4.78 7.47 6.27
C ALA A 78 5.80 8.21 7.17
N THR A 79 7.08 8.13 6.80
CA THR A 79 8.19 8.86 7.45
C THR A 79 9.21 9.28 6.40
N GLY A 80 10.19 10.11 6.75
CA GLY A 80 11.28 10.47 5.82
C GLY A 80 12.09 9.27 5.30
N ARG A 81 12.18 8.17 6.07
CA ARG A 81 12.86 6.93 5.64
C ARG A 81 11.92 5.92 4.97
N LEU A 82 10.61 6.16 5.06
CA LEU A 82 9.57 5.26 4.57
C LEU A 82 8.42 6.11 3.99
N PRO A 83 8.63 6.79 2.85
CA PRO A 83 7.72 7.85 2.38
C PRO A 83 6.31 7.37 2.08
N ASP A 84 6.18 6.16 1.51
CA ASP A 84 4.87 5.55 1.21
C ASP A 84 4.27 4.80 2.40
N GLY A 85 4.96 4.77 3.54
CA GLY A 85 4.70 3.81 4.60
C GLY A 85 5.10 2.39 4.20
N HIS A 86 4.58 1.40 4.91
CA HIS A 86 4.82 -0.03 4.64
C HIS A 86 3.65 -0.84 5.18
N VAL A 87 3.47 -2.05 4.64
CA VAL A 87 2.53 -3.03 5.17
C VAL A 87 3.19 -4.39 5.31
N SER A 88 2.83 -5.10 6.39
CA SER A 88 3.29 -6.47 6.64
C SER A 88 2.08 -7.34 7.00
N VAL A 89 2.04 -8.58 6.53
CA VAL A 89 0.95 -9.52 6.83
C VAL A 89 1.34 -10.33 8.06
N VAL A 90 0.51 -10.32 9.09
CA VAL A 90 0.75 -11.10 10.31
C VAL A 90 0.59 -12.58 10.01
N ARG A 91 1.68 -13.32 10.07
CA ARG A 91 1.71 -14.78 9.92
C ARG A 91 1.22 -15.48 11.19
N SER A 92 1.65 -15.01 12.35
CA SER A 92 1.28 -15.58 13.66
C SER A 92 1.56 -14.60 14.79
N VAL A 93 0.73 -14.60 15.83
CA VAL A 93 0.96 -13.84 17.06
C VAL A 93 1.76 -14.70 18.04
N ARG A 94 2.91 -14.21 18.52
CA ARG A 94 3.79 -14.95 19.44
C ARG A 94 3.60 -14.54 20.88
N SER A 95 3.34 -13.26 21.11
CA SER A 95 3.07 -12.69 22.44
C SER A 95 2.25 -11.41 22.29
N PRO A 96 1.81 -10.77 23.39
CA PRO A 96 1.16 -9.47 23.32
C PRO A 96 1.97 -8.38 22.62
N ARG A 97 3.31 -8.54 22.56
CA ARG A 97 4.27 -7.58 22.00
C ARG A 97 5.06 -8.09 20.81
N GLU A 98 4.76 -9.28 20.30
CA GLU A 98 5.53 -9.89 19.22
C GLU A 98 4.63 -10.63 18.24
N VAL A 99 4.82 -10.33 16.97
CA VAL A 99 4.23 -11.05 15.84
C VAL A 99 5.33 -11.50 14.89
N LEU A 100 5.09 -12.60 14.19
CA LEU A 100 5.83 -12.93 12.98
C LEU A 100 5.05 -12.42 11.79
N VAL A 101 5.73 -11.80 10.84
CA VAL A 101 5.12 -11.26 9.62
C VAL A 101 5.74 -11.85 8.36
N ASP A 102 4.94 -11.91 7.32
CA ASP A 102 5.43 -12.07 5.94
C ASP A 102 5.32 -10.71 5.24
N GLN A 103 6.38 -10.29 4.55
CA GLN A 103 6.45 -8.97 3.93
C GLN A 103 7.40 -8.94 2.74
N ALA A 104 7.05 -8.14 1.72
CA ALA A 104 7.89 -7.93 0.56
C ALA A 104 8.63 -6.60 0.65
N ASN A 105 9.85 -6.57 0.11
CA ASN A 105 10.67 -5.38 -0.05
C ASN A 105 11.01 -4.63 1.25
N TRP A 106 10.84 -5.27 2.42
CA TRP A 106 11.44 -4.76 3.66
C TRP A 106 12.96 -4.80 3.52
N VAL A 107 13.49 -6.00 3.27
CA VAL A 107 14.79 -6.16 2.63
C VAL A 107 14.62 -5.99 1.13
N PRO A 108 15.38 -5.11 0.47
CA PRO A 108 15.23 -4.81 -0.95
C PRO A 108 15.18 -6.08 -1.81
N GLY A 109 14.14 -6.20 -2.64
CA GLY A 109 13.96 -7.29 -3.61
C GLY A 109 13.62 -8.66 -3.01
N ARG A 110 13.29 -8.77 -1.72
CA ARG A 110 12.99 -10.06 -1.06
C ARG A 110 11.58 -10.12 -0.49
N ILE A 111 11.05 -11.33 -0.44
CA ILE A 111 9.90 -11.66 0.41
C ILE A 111 10.44 -12.31 1.67
N GLY A 112 10.41 -11.58 2.78
CA GLY A 112 10.67 -12.11 4.11
C GLY A 112 9.47 -12.91 4.61
N ARG A 113 9.73 -14.06 5.25
CA ARG A 113 8.70 -14.92 5.82
C ARG A 113 9.01 -15.23 7.26
N GLY A 114 8.03 -15.07 8.14
CA GLY A 114 8.18 -15.29 9.57
C GLY A 114 9.16 -14.32 10.23
N GLU A 115 9.24 -13.09 9.74
CA GLU A 115 10.15 -12.07 10.30
C GLU A 115 9.54 -11.46 11.58
N PRO A 116 10.29 -11.41 12.70
CA PRO A 116 9.79 -10.79 13.92
C PRO A 116 9.50 -9.29 13.78
N VAL A 117 8.37 -8.87 14.35
CA VAL A 117 8.05 -7.46 14.63
C VAL A 117 7.67 -7.36 16.09
N ILE A 118 8.32 -6.44 16.81
CA ILE A 118 8.08 -6.22 18.23
C ILE A 118 7.45 -4.85 18.48
N ASP A 119 6.47 -4.79 19.35
CA ASP A 119 5.89 -3.56 19.87
C ASP A 119 6.77 -2.97 20.99
N VAL A 120 7.29 -1.77 20.73
CA VAL A 120 8.09 -0.98 21.69
C VAL A 120 7.34 0.26 22.18
N SER A 121 6.03 0.34 21.92
CA SER A 121 5.17 1.40 22.45
C SER A 121 5.02 1.27 23.97
N ALA A 122 4.96 2.43 24.65
CA ALA A 122 4.77 2.49 26.09
C ALA A 122 3.42 1.90 26.52
N ARG A 123 2.38 1.99 25.67
CA ARG A 123 1.00 1.60 25.98
C ARG A 123 0.63 0.19 25.51
N ASN A 124 1.54 -0.55 24.88
CA ASN A 124 1.23 -1.83 24.24
C ASN A 124 0.13 -1.71 23.16
N ASP A 125 0.15 -0.60 22.42
CA ASP A 125 -0.89 -0.25 21.43
C ASP A 125 -0.38 -0.38 19.99
N TRP A 126 0.80 -1.00 19.81
CA TRP A 126 1.44 -1.20 18.51
C TRP A 126 1.72 0.10 17.73
N SER A 127 1.69 1.26 18.39
CA SER A 127 1.95 2.55 17.73
C SER A 127 3.42 2.75 17.37
N ARG A 128 4.33 1.95 17.93
CA ARG A 128 5.79 2.01 17.70
C ARG A 128 6.36 0.60 17.63
N VAL A 129 6.97 0.24 16.52
CA VAL A 129 7.50 -1.11 16.31
C VAL A 129 8.97 -1.10 15.91
N LYS A 130 9.70 -2.16 16.28
CA LYS A 130 10.96 -2.53 15.62
C LYS A 130 10.70 -3.77 14.77
N VAL A 131 11.40 -3.86 13.65
CA VAL A 131 11.24 -4.95 12.67
C VAL A 131 12.58 -5.65 12.52
N TRP A 132 12.55 -6.97 12.39
CA TRP A 132 13.72 -7.78 12.07
C TRP A 132 14.40 -7.30 10.79
N TRP A 133 15.73 -7.34 10.78
CA TRP A 133 16.55 -7.01 9.62
C TRP A 133 17.47 -8.19 9.33
N SER A 134 17.01 -9.07 8.44
CA SER A 134 17.73 -10.32 8.15
C SER A 134 19.19 -10.15 7.70
N PRO A 135 19.63 -9.07 7.03
CA PRO A 135 21.05 -8.88 6.69
C PRO A 135 21.99 -8.77 7.88
N ILE A 136 21.51 -8.39 9.07
CA ILE A 136 22.32 -8.35 10.30
C ILE A 136 21.92 -9.43 11.31
N HIS A 137 20.96 -10.30 10.97
CA HIS A 137 20.42 -11.32 11.86
C HIS A 137 20.00 -10.76 13.24
N ASP A 138 19.41 -9.57 13.26
CA ASP A 138 18.95 -8.91 14.48
C ASP A 138 17.82 -7.92 14.16
N MET A 139 17.19 -7.36 15.18
CA MET A 139 16.23 -6.27 15.08
C MET A 139 16.88 -5.01 14.50
N GLY A 140 16.24 -4.43 13.50
CA GLY A 140 16.65 -3.14 12.95
C GLY A 140 16.70 -2.05 14.03
N LYS A 141 17.63 -1.10 13.89
CA LYS A 141 17.84 -0.01 14.88
C LYS A 141 16.70 1.01 14.89
N THR A 142 16.00 1.15 13.77
CA THR A 142 14.93 2.14 13.61
C THR A 142 13.66 1.69 14.31
N VAL A 143 13.06 2.60 15.09
CA VAL A 143 11.68 2.45 15.59
C VAL A 143 10.75 3.11 14.59
N TYR A 144 9.82 2.36 14.03
CA TYR A 144 8.86 2.85 13.06
C TYR A 144 7.51 3.14 13.73
N PRO A 145 6.89 4.29 13.43
CA PRO A 145 5.52 4.53 13.83
C PRO A 145 4.57 3.66 12.99
N ALA A 146 3.55 3.10 13.64
CA ALA A 146 2.49 2.35 12.97
C ALA A 146 1.11 2.90 13.35
N TYR A 147 0.11 2.60 12.52
CA TYR A 147 -1.28 2.89 12.82
C TYR A 147 -1.92 1.77 13.63
N GLY A 148 -1.62 0.52 13.29
CA GLY A 148 -2.25 -0.66 13.85
C GLY A 148 -2.50 -1.68 12.74
N PHE A 149 -3.55 -2.47 12.90
CA PHE A 149 -3.87 -3.60 12.06
C PHE A 149 -5.19 -3.40 11.32
N ILE A 150 -5.19 -3.68 10.02
CA ILE A 150 -6.40 -3.85 9.22
C ILE A 150 -6.75 -5.33 9.22
N LEU A 151 -8.02 -5.66 9.45
CA LEU A 151 -8.52 -7.03 9.40
C LEU A 151 -9.19 -7.27 8.03
N PRO A 152 -8.60 -8.12 7.16
CA PRO A 152 -9.28 -8.55 5.95
C PRO A 152 -10.59 -9.27 6.30
N ALA A 153 -11.57 -9.21 5.39
CA ALA A 153 -12.72 -10.11 5.46
C ALA A 153 -12.19 -11.54 5.24
N GLY A 154 -12.45 -12.43 6.20
CA GLY A 154 -12.02 -13.82 6.13
C GLY A 154 -12.78 -14.62 5.08
#